data_AF-A0A8J8XUP0-F1
#
_entry.id   AF-A0A8J8XUP0-F1
#
_cell.length_a   1.000
_cell.length_b   1.000
_cell.length_c   1.000
_cell.angle_alpha   90.00
_cell.angle_beta   90.00
_cell.angle_gamma   90.00
#
_symmetry.space_group_name_H-M   'P 1'
#
loop_
_entity.id
_entity.type
_entity.pdbx_description
1 polymer ?
#
loop_
_entity_poly.entity_id
_entity_poly.type
_entity_poly.pdbx_seq_one_letter_code
_entity_poly.pdbx_strand_id
1 'polypeptide(L)'
;MAAAAKPEAGEGEATNCHRRSAAGQEEEEEESKRPRDGNDEEEELLTELSRYRRYWTDLWSDDSGDIDRRTEIGPMRYTEESPRFAMLLDLLEVFSFEVTELKGILRWPIDVFGLISVRDSLDRNRNYIFERTRNNCQTLTAKDSSLVLTGPSRAILLMDPIEFEIELRVKGTSPSEDKILSAEAFGYNGTAQRHRCGSLRSMLLSGARSTLEFKYAHIPVALEATIKVRITGGLTDFCGKFIAHTASIKEDVVLLDSGEEMVAISHDGAIHFSRSVVAVEGNGVLTVGVHARQSGDENNSCDYKNFIPVRCGRSHDTLDVGFCQMSVEVAWSLMLSY
;
A
#
# COMPACT_ATOMS: atom_id res chain seq x y z
N MET A 1 -7.70 6.76 -84.04
CA MET A 1 -7.70 6.33 -82.64
C MET A 1 -7.81 7.57 -81.77
N ALA A 2 -8.78 7.57 -80.85
CA ALA A 2 -9.00 8.37 -79.62
C ALA A 2 -8.56 9.87 -79.62
N ALA A 3 -9.45 10.87 -79.61
CA ALA A 3 -10.32 11.36 -78.50
C ALA A 3 -9.52 12.12 -77.42
N ALA A 4 -9.89 13.29 -76.85
CA ALA A 4 -11.01 14.25 -76.94
C ALA A 4 -10.51 15.55 -76.22
N ALA A 5 -10.81 16.78 -76.67
CA ALA A 5 -11.92 17.67 -76.26
C ALA A 5 -11.50 18.93 -75.44
N LYS A 6 -11.65 20.06 -76.15
CA LYS A 6 -11.97 21.48 -75.89
C LYS A 6 -12.05 22.18 -74.50
N PRO A 7 -11.98 23.54 -74.49
CA PRO A 7 -11.91 24.45 -73.33
C PRO A 7 -13.17 25.38 -73.19
N GLU A 8 -13.03 26.50 -72.42
CA GLU A 8 -13.92 27.69 -72.20
C GLU A 8 -14.75 27.70 -70.90
N ALA A 9 -15.17 28.81 -70.27
CA ALA A 9 -14.84 30.24 -70.20
C ALA A 9 -15.82 30.89 -69.16
N GLY A 10 -15.41 31.97 -68.49
CA GLY A 10 -16.17 33.22 -68.25
C GLY A 10 -17.52 33.28 -67.48
N GLU A 11 -17.49 34.07 -66.39
CA GLU A 11 -18.44 35.14 -65.94
C GLU A 11 -19.90 34.87 -65.45
N GLY A 12 -20.26 35.51 -64.33
CA GLY A 12 -21.41 36.43 -64.28
C GLY A 12 -22.67 36.11 -63.44
N GLU A 13 -22.84 36.85 -62.33
CA GLU A 13 -24.08 37.41 -61.71
C GLU A 13 -25.28 36.55 -61.26
N ALA A 14 -25.70 36.69 -59.98
CA ALA A 14 -26.97 37.32 -59.57
C ALA A 14 -27.35 37.08 -58.08
N THR A 15 -27.40 38.19 -57.32
CA THR A 15 -28.44 38.62 -56.34
C THR A 15 -29.45 37.61 -55.75
N ASN A 16 -29.57 37.54 -54.41
CA ASN A 16 -30.54 38.31 -53.60
C ASN A 16 -30.82 37.65 -52.23
N CYS A 17 -30.94 38.51 -51.23
CA CYS A 17 -31.16 38.29 -49.82
C CYS A 17 -32.56 37.76 -49.52
N HIS A 18 -32.72 36.79 -48.61
CA HIS A 18 -33.90 36.69 -47.75
C HIS A 18 -33.48 36.42 -46.29
N ARG A 19 -33.64 37.46 -45.47
CA ARG A 19 -33.76 37.42 -44.01
C ARG A 19 -34.63 36.24 -43.56
N ARG A 20 -34.20 35.50 -42.54
CA ARG A 20 -35.07 34.97 -41.48
C ARG A 20 -34.27 34.48 -40.26
N SER A 21 -34.62 35.09 -39.12
CA SER A 21 -34.45 34.67 -37.72
C SER A 21 -33.09 34.24 -37.19
N ALA A 22 -32.36 35.20 -36.61
CA ALA A 22 -31.45 35.00 -35.50
C ALA A 22 -32.22 35.08 -34.15
N ALA A 23 -33.15 34.15 -33.92
CA ALA A 23 -33.99 34.15 -32.72
C ALA A 23 -34.34 32.73 -32.23
N GLY A 24 -33.46 31.76 -32.48
CA GLY A 24 -33.68 30.36 -32.11
C GLY A 24 -32.41 29.58 -31.79
N GLN A 25 -31.32 30.25 -31.44
CA GLN A 25 -30.03 29.61 -31.09
C GLN A 25 -29.44 30.11 -29.76
N GLU A 26 -30.24 30.79 -28.93
CA GLU A 26 -29.79 31.27 -27.60
C GLU A 26 -30.58 30.65 -26.44
N GLU A 27 -31.46 29.66 -26.68
CA GLU A 27 -32.26 29.00 -25.62
C GLU A 27 -31.82 27.55 -25.29
N GLU A 28 -30.65 27.10 -25.76
CA GLU A 28 -30.11 25.77 -25.41
C GLU A 28 -28.71 25.80 -24.73
N GLU A 29 -28.26 26.95 -24.23
CA GLU A 29 -26.97 27.07 -23.52
C GLU A 29 -27.08 27.36 -22.00
N GLU A 30 -28.28 27.30 -21.43
CA GLU A 30 -28.48 27.32 -19.96
C GLU A 30 -29.28 26.10 -19.50
N GLU A 31 -28.84 24.89 -19.88
CA GLU A 31 -29.19 23.72 -19.07
C GLU A 31 -28.43 23.86 -17.75
N SER A 32 -29.13 24.43 -16.77
CA SER A 32 -28.65 24.62 -15.40
C SER A 32 -27.94 23.35 -14.95
N LYS A 33 -26.64 23.44 -14.65
CA LYS A 33 -25.96 22.43 -13.84
C LYS A 33 -26.70 22.39 -12.51
N ARG A 34 -27.68 21.50 -12.39
CA ARG A 34 -28.22 21.09 -11.10
C ARG A 34 -27.01 20.72 -10.25
N PRO A 35 -26.93 21.17 -8.99
CA PRO A 35 -25.88 20.68 -8.11
C PRO A 35 -25.96 19.16 -8.14
N ARG A 36 -24.88 18.52 -8.61
CA ARG A 36 -24.79 17.05 -8.59
C ARG A 36 -25.00 16.61 -7.16
N ASP A 37 -25.80 15.58 -6.95
CA ASP A 37 -25.95 15.02 -5.62
C ASP A 37 -24.54 14.57 -5.17
N GLY A 38 -24.17 14.86 -3.93
CA GLY A 38 -22.86 14.47 -3.40
C GLY A 38 -22.67 12.94 -3.44
N ASN A 39 -23.76 12.18 -3.52
CA ASN A 39 -23.73 10.74 -3.71
C ASN A 39 -23.27 10.31 -5.13
N ASP A 40 -23.67 11.04 -6.17
CA ASP A 40 -23.28 10.76 -7.56
C ASP A 40 -21.75 10.92 -7.74
N GLU A 41 -21.16 11.89 -7.04
CA GLU A 41 -19.71 12.10 -7.05
C GLU A 41 -18.94 10.97 -6.35
N GLU A 42 -19.43 10.44 -5.23
CA GLU A 42 -18.77 9.30 -4.57
C GLU A 42 -18.82 8.04 -5.45
N GLU A 43 -19.96 7.79 -6.12
CA GLU A 43 -20.12 6.65 -7.02
C GLU A 43 -19.20 6.74 -8.24
N GLU A 44 -19.03 7.95 -8.80
CA GLU A 44 -18.09 8.21 -9.89
C GLU A 44 -16.65 7.85 -9.48
N LEU A 45 -16.24 8.20 -8.24
CA LEU A 45 -14.90 7.87 -7.72
C LEU A 45 -14.68 6.36 -7.50
N LEU A 46 -15.74 5.59 -7.26
CA LEU A 46 -15.65 4.12 -7.12
C LEU A 46 -15.72 3.39 -8.46
N THR A 47 -16.00 4.08 -9.56
CA THR A 47 -16.27 3.43 -10.85
C THR A 47 -15.09 2.58 -11.33
N GLU A 48 -13.86 3.10 -11.29
CA GLU A 48 -12.66 2.35 -11.71
C GLU A 48 -12.39 1.15 -10.79
N LEU A 49 -12.52 1.33 -9.48
CA LEU A 49 -12.37 0.25 -8.52
C LEU A 49 -13.42 -0.85 -8.71
N SER A 50 -14.66 -0.47 -9.04
CA SER A 50 -15.75 -1.40 -9.32
C SER A 50 -15.53 -2.19 -10.61
N ARG A 51 -14.98 -1.54 -11.66
CA ARG A 51 -14.56 -2.21 -12.90
C ARG A 51 -13.45 -3.22 -12.63
N TYR A 52 -12.45 -2.85 -11.83
CA TYR A 52 -11.38 -3.74 -11.41
C TYR A 52 -11.94 -4.97 -10.66
N ARG A 53 -12.76 -4.76 -9.63
CA ARG A 53 -13.37 -5.85 -8.84
C ARG A 53 -14.15 -6.81 -9.73
N ARG A 54 -14.99 -6.30 -10.64
CA ARG A 54 -15.73 -7.15 -11.60
C ARG A 54 -14.80 -7.95 -12.50
N TYR A 55 -13.78 -7.30 -13.08
CA TYR A 55 -12.80 -7.98 -13.93
C TYR A 55 -12.07 -9.11 -13.19
N TRP A 56 -11.66 -8.85 -11.94
CA TRP A 56 -11.04 -9.87 -11.11
C TRP A 56 -12.00 -11.02 -10.82
N THR A 57 -13.25 -10.73 -10.45
CA THR A 57 -14.29 -11.75 -10.21
C THR A 57 -14.50 -12.62 -11.44
N ASP A 58 -14.67 -12.02 -12.62
CA ASP A 58 -14.89 -12.75 -13.88
C ASP A 58 -13.74 -13.70 -14.23
N LEU A 59 -12.50 -13.38 -13.82
CA LEU A 59 -11.33 -14.21 -14.11
C LEU A 59 -11.03 -15.26 -13.04
N TRP A 60 -11.27 -14.94 -11.77
CA TRP A 60 -10.65 -15.66 -10.66
C TRP A 60 -11.62 -16.19 -9.62
N SER A 61 -12.92 -15.87 -9.69
CA SER A 61 -13.86 -16.30 -8.64
C SER A 61 -13.98 -17.81 -8.50
N ASP A 62 -13.87 -18.53 -9.61
CA ASP A 62 -13.98 -19.99 -9.63
C ASP A 62 -12.82 -20.68 -8.91
N ASP A 63 -11.60 -20.12 -9.02
CA ASP A 63 -10.38 -20.70 -8.44
C ASP A 63 -10.03 -20.12 -7.06
N SER A 64 -10.28 -18.83 -6.85
CA SER A 64 -9.79 -18.07 -5.69
C SER A 64 -10.92 -17.73 -4.70
N GLY A 65 -12.17 -17.79 -5.13
CA GLY A 65 -13.35 -17.47 -4.33
C GLY A 65 -13.74 -15.99 -4.41
N ASP A 66 -14.31 -15.47 -3.33
CA ASP A 66 -14.85 -14.10 -3.27
C ASP A 66 -13.74 -13.03 -3.48
N ILE A 67 -14.07 -11.93 -4.15
CA ILE A 67 -13.20 -10.76 -4.29
C ILE A 67 -12.74 -10.25 -2.93
N ASP A 68 -13.58 -10.29 -1.91
CA ASP A 68 -13.24 -9.77 -0.59
C ASP A 68 -12.42 -10.76 0.27
N ARG A 69 -12.13 -11.95 -0.27
CA ARG A 69 -11.43 -13.01 0.45
C ARG A 69 -10.02 -12.56 0.85
N ARG A 70 -9.71 -12.78 2.12
CA ARG A 70 -8.38 -12.57 2.71
C ARG A 70 -7.48 -13.78 2.44
N THR A 71 -6.19 -13.54 2.26
CA THR A 71 -5.22 -14.63 2.21
C THR A 71 -5.23 -15.45 3.50
N GLU A 72 -5.38 -16.77 3.36
CA GLU A 72 -5.27 -17.71 4.49
C GLU A 72 -3.81 -18.16 4.70
N ILE A 73 -2.93 -17.79 3.76
CA ILE A 73 -1.51 -18.09 3.86
C ILE A 73 -0.89 -17.16 4.89
N GLY A 74 -0.46 -17.74 6.01
CA GLY A 74 0.32 -17.05 7.03
C GLY A 74 1.81 -16.95 6.69
N PRO A 75 2.56 -16.19 7.48
CA PRO A 75 4.01 -16.12 7.36
C PRO A 75 4.66 -17.40 7.91
N MET A 76 5.98 -17.53 7.76
CA MET A 76 6.81 -18.64 8.27
C MET A 76 6.45 -20.02 7.69
N ARG A 77 5.75 -20.07 6.55
CA ARG A 77 5.19 -21.32 5.98
C ARG A 77 6.23 -22.42 5.78
N TYR A 78 7.46 -22.04 5.42
CA TYR A 78 8.56 -22.96 5.16
C TYR A 78 9.75 -22.73 6.10
N THR A 79 9.48 -22.25 7.31
CA THR A 79 10.51 -22.01 8.32
C THR A 79 11.09 -23.30 8.90
N GLU A 80 10.27 -24.30 9.26
CA GLU A 80 10.81 -25.55 9.81
C GLU A 80 11.44 -26.43 8.74
N GLU A 81 10.69 -26.64 7.66
CA GLU A 81 11.08 -27.52 6.58
C GLU A 81 10.78 -26.84 5.24
N SER A 82 11.84 -26.61 4.47
CA SER A 82 11.72 -26.12 3.10
C SER A 82 11.38 -27.27 2.15
N PRO A 83 10.32 -27.15 1.33
CA PRO A 83 10.10 -28.04 0.20
C PRO A 83 11.35 -28.10 -0.69
N ARG A 84 11.61 -29.26 -1.30
CA ARG A 84 12.78 -29.45 -2.19
C ARG A 84 12.84 -28.46 -3.35
N PHE A 85 11.69 -27.93 -3.77
CA PHE A 85 11.57 -27.02 -4.90
C PHE A 85 11.39 -25.56 -4.48
N ALA A 86 11.36 -25.25 -3.18
CA ALA A 86 11.29 -23.87 -2.72
C ALA A 86 12.58 -23.12 -3.10
N MET A 87 12.41 -21.95 -3.70
CA MET A 87 13.49 -21.17 -4.28
C MET A 87 13.42 -19.72 -3.81
N LEU A 88 14.53 -19.03 -3.96
CA LEU A 88 14.57 -17.59 -3.74
C LEU A 88 13.86 -16.93 -4.91
N LEU A 89 12.79 -16.22 -4.61
CA LEU A 89 11.97 -15.50 -5.57
C LEU A 89 12.08 -14.00 -5.29
N ASP A 90 11.77 -13.19 -6.29
CA ASP A 90 11.74 -11.76 -6.11
C ASP A 90 10.49 -11.39 -5.28
N LEU A 91 10.64 -10.46 -4.32
CA LEU A 91 9.60 -10.03 -3.40
C LEU A 91 9.43 -8.51 -3.43
N LEU A 92 8.23 -8.03 -3.09
CA LEU A 92 7.99 -6.61 -2.87
C LEU A 92 8.00 -6.29 -1.37
N GLU A 93 8.80 -5.32 -0.98
CA GLU A 93 8.75 -4.70 0.35
C GLU A 93 7.97 -3.39 0.28
N VAL A 94 7.06 -3.18 1.22
CA VAL A 94 6.23 -1.97 1.31
C VAL A 94 6.63 -1.21 2.57
N PHE A 95 7.08 0.04 2.42
CA PHE A 95 7.56 0.84 3.55
C PHE A 95 6.47 1.74 4.11
N SER A 96 5.81 2.51 3.25
CA SER A 96 4.82 3.49 3.69
C SER A 96 3.78 3.82 2.63
N PHE A 97 2.62 4.25 3.13
CA PHE A 97 1.63 5.01 2.39
C PHE A 97 1.39 6.32 3.15
N GLU A 98 1.62 7.44 2.51
CA GLU A 98 1.50 8.76 3.12
C GLU A 98 0.54 9.64 2.30
N VAL A 99 -0.37 10.35 2.97
CA VAL A 99 -1.21 11.36 2.33
C VAL A 99 -0.43 12.67 2.23
N THR A 100 0.19 12.93 1.08
CA THR A 100 1.05 14.10 0.88
C THR A 100 0.28 15.39 0.61
N GLU A 101 -0.96 15.26 0.10
CA GLU A 101 -1.81 16.41 -0.22
C GLU A 101 -3.28 16.06 -0.06
N LEU A 102 -4.06 16.99 0.49
CA LEU A 102 -5.52 16.97 0.45
C LEU A 102 -6.03 17.98 -0.58
N LYS A 103 -7.00 17.58 -1.40
CA LYS A 103 -7.58 18.36 -2.48
C LYS A 103 -9.08 18.60 -2.24
N GLY A 104 -9.60 19.63 -2.90
CA GLY A 104 -11.03 19.96 -2.85
C GLY A 104 -11.51 20.28 -1.43
N ILE A 105 -12.51 19.51 -0.98
CA ILE A 105 -13.27 19.75 0.26
C ILE A 105 -12.59 19.23 1.53
N LEU A 106 -11.57 18.36 1.42
CA LEU A 106 -10.92 17.76 2.58
C LEU A 106 -9.94 18.74 3.22
N ARG A 107 -9.88 18.73 4.56
CA ARG A 107 -9.00 19.56 5.37
C ARG A 107 -8.48 18.75 6.54
N TRP A 108 -7.22 18.99 6.90
CA TRP A 108 -6.61 18.40 8.08
C TRP A 108 -7.25 18.92 9.38
N PRO A 109 -7.31 18.11 10.45
CA PRO A 109 -7.02 16.68 10.49
C PRO A 109 -8.14 15.85 9.83
N ILE A 110 -7.83 14.62 9.39
CA ILE A 110 -8.81 13.68 8.84
C ILE A 110 -8.76 12.33 9.56
N ASP A 111 -9.92 11.72 9.77
CA ASP A 111 -10.03 10.38 10.32
C ASP A 111 -10.18 9.35 9.21
N VAL A 112 -9.11 8.61 8.91
CA VAL A 112 -9.02 7.70 7.77
C VAL A 112 -9.36 6.27 8.17
N PHE A 113 -10.18 5.61 7.37
CA PHE A 113 -10.48 4.18 7.46
C PHE A 113 -10.62 3.57 6.07
N GLY A 114 -10.73 2.25 5.98
CA GLY A 114 -10.80 1.50 4.73
C GLY A 114 -9.65 0.50 4.62
N LEU A 115 -9.21 0.23 3.39
CA LEU A 115 -8.19 -0.79 3.13
C LEU A 115 -7.18 -0.38 2.06
N ILE A 116 -5.98 -0.92 2.21
CA ILE A 116 -4.99 -1.11 1.17
C ILE A 116 -4.63 -2.58 1.18
N SER A 117 -4.80 -3.26 0.06
CA SER A 117 -4.43 -4.67 -0.08
C SER A 117 -3.66 -4.91 -1.37
N VAL A 118 -2.94 -6.03 -1.40
CA VAL A 118 -2.24 -6.51 -2.58
C VAL A 118 -2.61 -7.96 -2.84
N ARG A 119 -2.72 -8.32 -4.11
CA ARG A 119 -2.90 -9.69 -4.58
C ARG A 119 -1.68 -10.12 -5.35
N ASP A 120 -1.19 -11.31 -5.04
CA ASP A 120 -0.14 -11.97 -5.79
C ASP A 120 -0.59 -13.36 -6.26
N SER A 121 0.26 -14.04 -7.01
CA SER A 121 -0.08 -15.33 -7.61
C SER A 121 -0.04 -16.53 -6.65
N LEU A 122 0.20 -16.33 -5.34
CA LEU A 122 0.14 -17.45 -4.40
C LEU A 122 -1.29 -17.95 -4.18
N ASP A 123 -2.24 -17.03 -4.01
CA ASP A 123 -3.65 -17.36 -3.81
C ASP A 123 -4.63 -16.31 -4.36
N ARG A 124 -4.12 -15.22 -4.94
CA ARG A 124 -4.90 -14.07 -5.47
C ARG A 124 -5.86 -13.43 -4.47
N ASN A 125 -5.76 -13.76 -3.18
CA ASN A 125 -6.58 -13.19 -2.13
C ASN A 125 -5.95 -11.89 -1.60
N ARG A 126 -6.74 -11.08 -0.89
CA ARG A 126 -6.24 -9.83 -0.29
C ARG A 126 -5.21 -10.14 0.80
N ASN A 127 -3.97 -9.76 0.55
CA ASN A 127 -2.96 -9.57 1.56
C ASN A 127 -3.01 -8.10 2.00
N TYR A 128 -3.61 -7.84 3.15
CA TYR A 128 -3.86 -6.48 3.62
C TYR A 128 -2.57 -5.82 4.11
N ILE A 129 -2.30 -4.62 3.62
CA ILE A 129 -1.21 -3.74 4.05
C ILE A 129 -1.70 -2.76 5.12
N PHE A 130 -2.89 -2.21 4.91
CA PHE A 130 -3.61 -1.36 5.84
C PHE A 130 -5.07 -1.79 5.87
N GLU A 131 -5.65 -1.88 7.04
CA GLU A 131 -7.09 -2.14 7.20
C GLU A 131 -7.59 -1.53 8.49
N ARG A 132 -8.56 -0.63 8.38
CA ARG A 132 -9.22 -0.02 9.53
C ARG A 132 -10.72 0.10 9.27
N THR A 133 -11.52 -0.23 10.27
CA THR A 133 -12.97 0.00 10.21
C THR A 133 -13.27 1.45 10.57
N ARG A 134 -14.48 1.92 10.24
CA ARG A 134 -14.96 3.27 10.61
C ARG A 134 -14.90 3.56 12.12
N ASN A 135 -15.03 2.52 12.95
CA ASN A 135 -14.97 2.64 14.42
C ASN A 135 -13.55 2.60 14.97
N ASN A 136 -12.57 2.23 14.15
CA ASN A 136 -11.14 2.19 14.49
C ASN A 136 -10.31 2.98 13.45
N CYS A 137 -10.82 4.15 13.05
CA CYS A 137 -10.12 5.03 12.12
C CYS A 137 -8.79 5.53 12.70
N GLN A 138 -7.86 5.91 11.83
CA GLN A 138 -6.61 6.58 12.20
C GLN A 138 -6.75 8.08 11.91
N THR A 139 -6.52 8.92 12.90
CA THR A 139 -6.42 10.37 12.68
C THR A 139 -5.09 10.70 12.03
N LEU A 140 -5.13 11.40 10.91
CA LEU A 140 -3.96 11.95 10.21
C LEU A 140 -3.97 13.47 10.29
N THR A 141 -2.78 14.05 10.38
CA THR A 141 -2.57 15.50 10.41
C THR A 141 -1.57 15.91 9.33
N ALA A 142 -1.47 17.21 9.06
CA ALA A 142 -0.46 17.72 8.11
C ALA A 142 0.99 17.46 8.55
N LYS A 143 1.23 17.14 9.84
CA LYS A 143 2.56 16.80 10.37
C LYS A 143 2.80 15.30 10.48
N ASP A 144 1.72 14.52 10.52
CA ASP A 144 1.74 13.07 10.67
C ASP A 144 0.64 12.48 9.78
N SER A 145 1.01 12.29 8.52
CA SER A 145 0.16 11.92 7.39
C SER A 145 0.38 10.48 6.92
N SER A 146 1.23 9.72 7.62
CA SER A 146 1.56 8.34 7.29
C SER A 146 0.57 7.35 7.88
N LEU A 147 0.12 6.40 7.08
CA LEU A 147 -0.73 5.31 7.56
C LEU A 147 0.09 4.32 8.39
N VAL A 148 -0.43 3.92 9.55
CA VAL A 148 0.16 2.83 10.35
C VAL A 148 -0.20 1.51 9.68
N LEU A 149 0.76 0.92 8.99
CA LEU A 149 0.58 -0.32 8.26
C LEU A 149 0.53 -1.51 9.21
N THR A 150 -0.46 -2.38 9.03
CA THR A 150 -0.67 -3.59 9.85
C THR A 150 -0.28 -4.88 9.13
N GLY A 151 0.23 -4.74 7.91
CA GLY A 151 0.69 -5.86 7.11
C GLY A 151 1.85 -5.49 6.19
N PRO A 152 2.20 -6.38 5.26
CA PRO A 152 1.43 -7.56 4.87
C PRO A 152 1.45 -8.68 5.93
N SER A 153 0.51 -9.64 5.85
CA SER A 153 0.48 -10.81 6.75
C SER A 153 1.55 -11.86 6.39
N ARG A 154 2.04 -11.81 5.15
CA ARG A 154 3.10 -12.64 4.57
C ARG A 154 3.81 -11.85 3.47
N ALA A 155 5.00 -12.26 3.04
CA ALA A 155 5.71 -11.59 1.96
C ALA A 155 4.90 -11.56 0.65
N ILE A 156 5.09 -10.49 -0.13
CA ILE A 156 4.40 -10.25 -1.40
C ILE A 156 5.26 -10.82 -2.53
N LEU A 157 4.74 -11.84 -3.22
CA LEU A 157 5.49 -12.56 -4.24
C LEU A 157 5.43 -11.85 -5.61
N LEU A 158 6.58 -11.61 -6.24
CA LEU A 158 6.69 -10.97 -7.56
C LEU A 158 6.94 -11.96 -8.70
N MET A 159 6.31 -13.13 -8.67
CA MET A 159 6.40 -14.10 -9.77
C MET A 159 5.56 -13.68 -10.98
N ASP A 160 4.33 -13.23 -10.71
CA ASP A 160 3.42 -12.65 -11.70
C ASP A 160 3.16 -11.18 -11.36
N PRO A 161 2.53 -10.40 -12.26
CA PRO A 161 2.07 -9.07 -11.91
C PRO A 161 1.16 -9.12 -10.69
N ILE A 162 1.49 -8.32 -9.69
CA ILE A 162 0.68 -8.14 -8.49
C ILE A 162 -0.30 -6.99 -8.70
N GLU A 163 -1.39 -6.98 -7.96
CA GLU A 163 -2.43 -5.95 -8.06
C GLU A 163 -2.66 -5.32 -6.70
N PHE A 164 -2.51 -4.00 -6.63
CA PHE A 164 -2.91 -3.21 -5.46
C PHE A 164 -4.35 -2.77 -5.60
N GLU A 165 -5.05 -2.81 -4.47
CA GLU A 165 -6.43 -2.33 -4.31
C GLU A 165 -6.48 -1.37 -3.13
N ILE A 166 -6.89 -0.13 -3.37
CA ILE A 166 -6.99 0.93 -2.39
C ILE A 166 -8.43 1.43 -2.34
N GLU A 167 -9.05 1.37 -1.16
CA GLU A 167 -10.31 2.05 -0.87
C GLU A 167 -10.19 2.70 0.51
N LEU A 168 -9.83 3.98 0.53
CA LEU A 168 -9.70 4.77 1.75
C LEU A 168 -10.82 5.82 1.80
N ARG A 169 -11.34 6.04 3.00
CA ARG A 169 -12.41 7.00 3.29
C ARG A 169 -12.04 7.86 4.49
N VAL A 170 -12.51 9.10 4.47
CA VAL A 170 -12.54 10.02 5.61
C VAL A 170 -13.89 9.91 6.29
N LYS A 171 -13.86 9.70 7.61
CA LYS A 171 -15.04 9.59 8.46
C LYS A 171 -15.76 10.93 8.59
N GLY A 172 -17.05 10.96 8.24
CA GLY A 172 -17.97 12.06 8.50
C GLY A 172 -18.66 11.92 9.85
N THR A 173 -19.59 12.83 10.18
CA THR A 173 -20.33 12.73 11.45
C THR A 173 -21.26 11.50 11.45
N SER A 174 -21.75 11.12 10.27
CA SER A 174 -22.56 9.94 10.02
C SER A 174 -22.03 9.15 8.81
N PRO A 175 -22.37 7.86 8.64
CA PRO A 175 -21.89 7.06 7.49
C PRO A 175 -22.23 7.66 6.12
N SER A 176 -23.36 8.36 6.00
CA SER A 176 -23.75 9.06 4.76
C SER A 176 -22.90 10.28 4.44
N GLU A 177 -22.15 10.80 5.41
CA GLU A 177 -21.23 11.91 5.24
C GLU A 177 -19.78 11.46 5.04
N ASP A 178 -19.49 10.15 5.08
CA ASP A 178 -18.16 9.65 4.81
C ASP A 178 -17.76 10.00 3.36
N LYS A 179 -16.50 10.38 3.17
CA LYS A 179 -15.96 10.83 1.89
C LYS A 179 -14.85 9.93 1.42
N ILE A 180 -14.85 9.53 0.16
CA ILE A 180 -13.71 8.81 -0.42
C ILE A 180 -12.49 9.72 -0.38
N LEU A 181 -11.39 9.18 0.17
CA LEU A 181 -10.07 9.78 0.15
C LEU A 181 -9.33 9.36 -1.13
N SER A 182 -9.18 8.05 -1.32
CA SER A 182 -8.68 7.45 -2.56
C SER A 182 -9.41 6.13 -2.84
N ALA A 183 -9.71 5.87 -4.11
CA ALA A 183 -10.31 4.64 -4.60
C ALA A 183 -9.66 4.27 -5.94
N GLU A 184 -8.72 3.33 -5.91
CA GLU A 184 -7.91 3.01 -7.08
C GLU A 184 -7.38 1.58 -7.03
N ALA A 185 -7.14 1.01 -8.20
CA ALA A 185 -6.45 -0.27 -8.34
C ALA A 185 -5.39 -0.16 -9.43
N PHE A 186 -4.22 -0.73 -9.19
CA PHE A 186 -3.11 -0.69 -10.15
C PHE A 186 -2.24 -1.94 -10.06
N GLY A 187 -1.64 -2.33 -11.20
CA GLY A 187 -0.74 -3.46 -11.27
C GLY A 187 0.73 -3.07 -11.11
N TYR A 188 1.53 -3.97 -10.55
CA TYR A 188 2.98 -3.90 -10.59
C TYR A 188 3.56 -5.18 -11.21
N ASN A 189 4.14 -5.04 -12.40
CA ASN A 189 4.77 -6.15 -13.11
C ASN A 189 6.23 -6.30 -12.68
N GLY A 190 6.49 -7.19 -11.73
CA GLY A 190 7.82 -7.47 -11.20
C GLY A 190 8.84 -7.82 -12.30
N THR A 191 8.45 -8.67 -13.24
CA THR A 191 9.30 -9.09 -14.37
C THR A 191 9.75 -7.92 -15.24
N ALA A 192 8.82 -7.03 -15.62
CA ALA A 192 9.15 -5.85 -16.41
C ALA A 192 9.98 -4.82 -15.62
N GLN A 193 9.73 -4.70 -14.32
CA GLN A 193 10.39 -3.73 -13.43
C GLN A 193 11.68 -4.28 -12.78
N ARG A 194 12.14 -5.47 -13.16
CA ARG A 194 13.32 -6.12 -12.55
C ARG A 194 14.60 -5.30 -12.66
N HIS A 195 14.74 -4.49 -13.71
CA HIS A 195 15.86 -3.56 -13.89
C HIS A 195 15.93 -2.45 -12.81
N ARG A 196 14.90 -2.29 -11.99
CA ARG A 196 14.80 -1.30 -10.89
C ARG A 196 14.96 -1.93 -9.50
N CYS A 197 15.28 -3.21 -9.42
CA CYS A 197 15.43 -3.92 -8.14
C CYS A 197 16.57 -3.35 -7.28
N GLY A 198 16.52 -3.62 -5.97
CA GLY A 198 17.55 -3.20 -5.02
C GLY A 198 17.61 -1.69 -4.77
N SER A 199 16.55 -0.95 -5.08
CA SER A 199 16.46 0.49 -4.82
C SER A 199 15.12 0.87 -4.22
N LEU A 200 15.13 1.85 -3.31
CA LEU A 200 13.91 2.47 -2.80
C LEU A 200 13.21 3.20 -3.94
N ARG A 201 11.91 2.95 -4.08
CA ARG A 201 11.03 3.58 -5.06
C ARG A 201 9.93 4.34 -4.33
N SER A 202 9.53 5.45 -4.93
CA SER A 202 8.34 6.20 -4.56
C SER A 202 7.43 6.31 -5.79
N MET A 203 6.13 6.17 -5.57
CA MET A 203 5.09 6.38 -6.57
C MET A 203 4.03 7.33 -6.00
N LEU A 204 3.69 8.35 -6.77
CA LEU A 204 2.60 9.26 -6.43
C LEU A 204 1.30 8.79 -7.07
N LEU A 205 0.31 8.54 -6.23
CA LEU A 205 -1.04 8.16 -6.61
C LEU A 205 -1.94 9.38 -6.43
N SER A 206 -2.16 10.11 -7.51
CA SER A 206 -2.91 11.36 -7.49
C SER A 206 -4.38 11.11 -7.84
N GLY A 207 -5.22 11.06 -6.81
CA GLY A 207 -6.68 11.02 -6.94
C GLY A 207 -7.31 12.42 -6.94
N ALA A 208 -8.65 12.43 -7.03
CA ALA A 208 -9.45 13.66 -7.05
C ALA A 208 -9.40 14.45 -5.73
N ARG A 209 -9.26 13.76 -4.60
CA ARG A 209 -9.35 14.34 -3.24
C ARG A 209 -8.06 14.25 -2.42
N SER A 210 -7.07 13.50 -2.88
CA SER A 210 -5.76 13.45 -2.26
C SER A 210 -4.66 13.03 -3.24
N THR A 211 -3.42 13.22 -2.82
CA THR A 211 -2.26 12.56 -3.39
C THR A 211 -1.68 11.63 -2.32
N LEU A 212 -1.49 10.35 -2.64
CA LEU A 212 -0.78 9.40 -1.79
C LEU A 212 0.64 9.20 -2.32
N GLU A 213 1.64 9.20 -1.45
CA GLU A 213 2.97 8.67 -1.75
C GLU A 213 3.05 7.23 -1.26
N PHE A 214 3.39 6.31 -2.16
CA PHE A 214 3.65 4.91 -1.88
C PHE A 214 5.14 4.61 -2.02
N LYS A 215 5.80 4.27 -0.91
CA LYS A 215 7.21 3.85 -0.89
C LYS A 215 7.35 2.34 -0.81
N TYR A 216 8.15 1.78 -1.71
CA TYR A 216 8.37 0.34 -1.82
C TYR A 216 9.76 0.02 -2.36
N ALA A 217 10.16 -1.25 -2.27
CA ALA A 217 11.33 -1.76 -2.96
C ALA A 217 11.06 -3.15 -3.53
N HIS A 218 11.62 -3.39 -4.71
CA HIS A 218 11.67 -4.71 -5.32
C HIS A 218 12.96 -5.39 -4.86
N ILE A 219 12.81 -6.41 -4.01
CA ILE A 219 13.92 -7.16 -3.42
C ILE A 219 14.17 -8.41 -4.26
N PRO A 220 15.29 -8.49 -5.00
CA PRO A 220 15.55 -9.63 -5.86
C PRO A 220 16.02 -10.83 -5.03
N VAL A 221 15.64 -12.05 -5.43
CA VAL A 221 16.19 -13.30 -4.87
C VAL A 221 16.12 -13.29 -3.33
N ALA A 222 14.91 -13.18 -2.79
CA ALA A 222 14.65 -12.80 -1.41
C ALA A 222 13.99 -13.92 -0.58
N LEU A 223 14.01 -13.71 0.74
CA LEU A 223 13.40 -14.50 1.79
C LEU A 223 12.36 -13.66 2.54
N GLU A 224 11.34 -14.33 3.07
CA GLU A 224 10.49 -13.76 4.10
C GLU A 224 11.19 -13.88 5.46
N ALA A 225 11.34 -12.76 6.16
CA ALA A 225 11.74 -12.69 7.55
C ALA A 225 10.54 -12.30 8.41
N THR A 226 10.22 -13.12 9.40
CA THR A 226 9.21 -12.81 10.42
C THR A 226 9.88 -12.55 11.75
N ILE A 227 9.69 -11.35 12.28
CA ILE A 227 10.41 -10.85 13.45
C ILE A 227 9.50 -10.91 14.68
N LYS A 228 10.01 -11.46 15.78
CA LYS A 228 9.37 -11.44 17.09
C LYS A 228 10.34 -10.89 18.13
N VAL A 229 9.84 -10.07 19.03
CA VAL A 229 10.61 -9.53 20.14
C VAL A 229 9.90 -9.82 21.46
N ARG A 230 10.68 -10.22 22.46
CA ARG A 230 10.20 -10.48 23.82
C ARG A 230 11.13 -9.85 24.84
N ILE A 231 10.56 -9.27 25.89
CA ILE A 231 11.28 -8.78 27.06
C ILE A 231 11.85 -9.98 27.82
N THR A 232 13.15 -9.97 28.07
CA THR A 232 13.84 -11.01 28.86
C THR A 232 14.29 -10.51 30.23
N GLY A 233 14.35 -9.20 30.44
CA GLY A 233 14.68 -8.60 31.72
C GLY A 233 14.68 -7.08 31.69
N GLY A 234 14.68 -6.47 32.89
CA GLY A 234 14.68 -5.02 33.04
C GLY A 234 13.28 -4.42 33.15
N LEU A 235 13.19 -3.14 32.81
CA LEU A 235 12.00 -2.31 32.95
C LEU A 235 11.06 -2.42 31.74
N THR A 236 9.78 -2.17 31.97
CA THR A 236 8.71 -2.27 30.96
C THR A 236 7.93 -0.97 30.76
N ASP A 237 8.25 0.07 31.53
CA ASP A 237 7.70 1.42 31.43
C ASP A 237 8.52 2.28 30.47
N PHE A 238 8.38 1.99 29.17
CA PHE A 238 9.03 2.76 28.11
C PHE A 238 8.14 2.91 26.87
N CYS A 239 8.35 4.00 26.13
CA CYS A 239 7.89 4.13 24.76
C CYS A 239 9.00 3.68 23.80
N GLY A 240 8.62 3.18 22.61
CA GLY A 240 9.61 2.63 21.70
C GLY A 240 9.15 2.52 20.26
N LYS A 241 10.14 2.61 19.37
CA LYS A 241 10.02 2.42 17.93
C LYS A 241 10.92 1.27 17.50
N PHE A 242 10.29 0.20 17.00
CA PHE A 242 10.96 -0.98 16.48
C PHE A 242 10.96 -0.93 14.96
N ILE A 243 12.16 -1.10 14.40
CA ILE A 243 12.39 -1.00 12.96
C ILE A 243 13.16 -2.21 12.46
N ALA A 244 13.02 -2.45 11.17
CA ALA A 244 13.83 -3.41 10.45
C ALA A 244 14.15 -2.89 9.06
N HIS A 245 15.34 -3.19 8.54
CA HIS A 245 15.67 -2.92 7.14
C HIS A 245 16.65 -3.95 6.60
N THR A 246 16.57 -4.19 5.29
CA THR A 246 17.62 -4.90 4.56
C THR A 246 18.74 -3.91 4.21
N ALA A 247 20.00 -4.30 4.36
CA ALA A 247 21.15 -3.40 4.22
C ALA A 247 21.25 -2.64 2.88
N SER A 248 20.68 -3.20 1.79
CA SER A 248 20.68 -2.55 0.47
C SER A 248 19.67 -1.42 0.34
N ILE A 249 18.63 -1.37 1.18
CA ILE A 249 17.57 -0.38 1.12
C ILE A 249 17.66 0.54 2.33
N LYS A 250 17.88 1.84 2.06
CA LYS A 250 17.98 2.89 3.07
C LYS A 250 16.59 3.43 3.46
N GLU A 251 15.70 2.54 3.88
CA GLU A 251 14.37 2.88 4.40
C GLU A 251 13.98 1.83 5.43
N ASP A 252 13.38 2.28 6.53
CA ASP A 252 13.01 1.40 7.63
C ASP A 252 11.58 0.87 7.43
N VAL A 253 11.43 -0.44 7.57
CA VAL A 253 10.14 -1.03 7.89
C VAL A 253 9.86 -0.77 9.37
N VAL A 254 8.83 0.01 9.66
CA VAL A 254 8.37 0.23 11.03
C VAL A 254 7.52 -0.96 11.46
N LEU A 255 8.02 -1.74 12.42
CA LEU A 255 7.31 -2.89 12.99
C LEU A 255 6.30 -2.43 14.05
N LEU A 256 6.70 -1.43 14.83
CA LEU A 256 5.90 -0.76 15.85
C LEU A 256 6.46 0.65 16.08
N ASP A 257 5.58 1.62 16.24
CA ASP A 257 5.90 2.94 16.77
C ASP A 257 4.85 3.28 17.82
N SER A 258 5.23 3.26 19.10
CA SER A 258 4.30 3.59 20.18
C SER A 258 4.14 5.11 20.40
N GLY A 259 4.94 5.92 19.70
CA GLY A 259 4.98 7.38 19.91
C GLY A 259 5.25 7.74 21.37
N GLU A 260 4.31 8.42 21.98
CA GLU A 260 4.36 8.81 23.40
C GLU A 260 3.69 7.80 24.34
N GLU A 261 3.03 6.78 23.78
CA GLU A 261 2.39 5.72 24.56
C GLU A 261 3.42 4.65 24.96
N MET A 262 3.12 3.96 26.06
CA MET A 262 3.94 2.83 26.51
C MET A 262 3.77 1.66 25.55
N VAL A 263 4.87 0.93 25.33
CA VAL A 263 4.83 -0.29 24.50
C VAL A 263 3.89 -1.32 25.13
N ALA A 264 2.96 -1.84 24.34
CA ALA A 264 2.06 -2.91 24.76
C ALA A 264 2.81 -4.25 24.84
N ILE A 265 2.94 -4.77 26.06
CA ILE A 265 3.66 -6.01 26.37
C ILE A 265 2.68 -7.03 26.94
N SER A 266 2.68 -8.25 26.40
CA SER A 266 1.84 -9.35 26.88
C SER A 266 2.37 -9.95 28.19
N HIS A 267 1.57 -10.80 28.85
CA HIS A 267 1.96 -11.48 30.08
C HIS A 267 3.19 -12.39 29.93
N ASP A 268 3.44 -12.93 28.72
CA ASP A 268 4.63 -13.73 28.40
C ASP A 268 5.81 -12.87 27.88
N GLY A 269 5.72 -11.55 28.03
CA GLY A 269 6.77 -10.59 27.66
C GLY A 269 6.85 -10.29 26.17
N ALA A 270 5.95 -10.79 25.32
CA ALA A 270 5.96 -10.50 23.89
C ALA A 270 5.52 -9.06 23.60
N ILE A 271 6.20 -8.44 22.65
CA ILE A 271 5.85 -7.11 22.14
C ILE A 271 4.88 -7.28 20.97
N HIS A 272 3.75 -6.58 21.02
CA HIS A 272 2.76 -6.60 19.95
C HIS A 272 3.14 -5.62 18.83
N PHE A 273 3.69 -6.16 17.73
CA PHE A 273 3.96 -5.38 16.53
C PHE A 273 2.71 -5.12 15.71
N SER A 274 2.67 -3.97 15.03
CA SER A 274 1.67 -3.67 14.01
C SER A 274 1.83 -4.58 12.80
N ARG A 275 3.09 -4.89 12.44
CA ARG A 275 3.47 -5.85 11.40
C ARG A 275 4.81 -6.49 11.74
N SER A 276 5.06 -7.70 11.26
CA SER A 276 6.27 -8.46 11.60
C SER A 276 7.03 -9.02 10.40
N VAL A 277 6.50 -8.84 9.18
CA VAL A 277 7.04 -9.44 7.96
C VAL A 277 7.87 -8.43 7.17
N VAL A 278 9.06 -8.87 6.76
CA VAL A 278 10.04 -8.11 5.98
C VAL A 278 10.63 -9.01 4.89
N ALA A 279 10.75 -8.51 3.66
CA ALA A 279 11.48 -9.14 2.58
C ALA A 279 12.97 -8.81 2.66
N VAL A 280 13.82 -9.83 2.63
CA VAL A 280 15.27 -9.69 2.79
C VAL A 280 16.00 -10.41 1.67
N GLU A 281 17.01 -9.77 1.08
CA GLU A 281 17.83 -10.39 0.04
C GLU A 281 18.52 -11.65 0.58
N GLY A 282 18.54 -12.74 -0.18
CA GLY A 282 19.10 -14.02 0.28
C GLY A 282 20.60 -13.98 0.59
N ASN A 283 21.33 -12.99 0.06
CA ASN A 283 22.74 -12.72 0.35
C ASN A 283 22.96 -11.38 1.10
N GLY A 284 21.88 -10.75 1.55
CA GLY A 284 21.90 -9.48 2.27
C GLY A 284 22.09 -9.67 3.77
N VAL A 285 21.71 -8.63 4.52
CA VAL A 285 21.70 -8.62 5.98
C VAL A 285 20.43 -7.91 6.41
N LEU A 286 19.70 -8.52 7.36
CA LEU A 286 18.60 -7.88 8.04
C LEU A 286 19.12 -7.19 9.30
N THR A 287 18.89 -5.89 9.42
CA THR A 287 19.08 -5.17 10.69
C THR A 287 17.74 -5.07 11.39
N VAL A 288 17.69 -5.40 12.68
CA VAL A 288 16.55 -5.13 13.56
C VAL A 288 17.02 -4.16 14.64
N GLY A 289 16.28 -3.07 14.83
CA GLY A 289 16.64 -2.00 15.75
C GLY A 289 15.50 -1.57 16.64
N VAL A 290 15.85 -1.00 17.78
CA VAL A 290 14.92 -0.35 18.70
C VAL A 290 15.45 1.02 19.09
N HIS A 291 14.56 2.00 19.10
CA HIS A 291 14.77 3.26 19.79
C HIS A 291 13.77 3.29 20.94
N ALA A 292 14.24 3.43 22.17
CA ALA A 292 13.40 3.37 23.36
C ALA A 292 13.73 4.53 24.31
N ARG A 293 12.70 5.01 25.00
CA ARG A 293 12.83 6.03 26.04
C ARG A 293 12.07 5.60 27.28
N GLN A 294 12.77 5.55 28.39
CA GLN A 294 12.20 5.18 29.68
C GLN A 294 11.25 6.28 30.18
N SER A 295 10.18 5.89 30.88
CA SER A 295 9.30 6.82 31.57
C SER A 295 10.07 7.69 32.57
N GLY A 296 9.91 9.01 32.46
CA GLY A 296 10.60 9.97 33.33
C GLY A 296 12.05 10.26 32.97
N ASP A 297 12.59 9.66 31.90
CA ASP A 297 13.88 10.02 31.32
C ASP A 297 13.67 10.80 30.00
N GLU A 298 14.55 11.75 29.73
CA GLU A 298 14.59 12.50 28.46
C GLU A 298 15.54 11.85 27.45
N ASN A 299 16.41 10.93 27.88
CA ASN A 299 17.37 10.27 27.00
C ASN A 299 16.77 9.12 26.20
N ASN A 300 16.97 9.15 24.89
CA ASN A 300 16.70 8.02 24.01
C ASN A 300 17.87 7.04 24.03
N SER A 301 17.57 5.76 24.19
CA SER A 301 18.51 4.64 24.07
C SER A 301 18.20 3.82 22.83
N CYS A 302 19.24 3.26 22.19
CA CYS A 302 19.07 2.46 20.98
C CYS A 302 20.03 1.28 20.94
N ASP A 303 19.59 0.19 20.32
CA ASP A 303 20.43 -0.95 19.97
C ASP A 303 19.97 -1.54 18.62
N TYR A 304 20.89 -2.20 17.93
CA TYR A 304 20.68 -2.81 16.63
C TYR A 304 21.39 -4.16 16.56
N LYS A 305 20.75 -5.14 15.94
CA LYS A 305 21.33 -6.46 15.66
C LYS A 305 21.17 -6.83 14.20
N ASN A 306 22.22 -7.46 13.69
CA ASN A 306 22.31 -7.90 12.31
C ASN A 306 22.09 -9.40 12.25
N PHE A 307 21.21 -9.83 11.36
CA PHE A 307 20.90 -11.23 11.13
C PHE A 307 21.26 -11.61 9.71
N ILE A 308 22.03 -12.70 9.58
CA ILE A 308 22.36 -13.27 8.28
C ILE A 308 21.20 -14.17 7.84
N PRO A 309 20.62 -13.93 6.64
CA PRO A 309 19.55 -14.76 6.12
C PRO A 309 20.00 -16.21 5.93
N VAL A 310 19.14 -17.14 6.33
CA VAL A 310 19.30 -18.57 6.07
C VAL A 310 18.07 -19.07 5.31
N ARG A 311 18.23 -20.14 4.52
CA ARG A 311 17.16 -20.64 3.65
C ARG A 311 15.89 -21.01 4.40
N CYS A 312 16.02 -21.56 5.60
CA CYS A 312 14.92 -21.85 6.52
C CYS A 312 15.49 -21.94 7.93
N GLY A 313 14.62 -21.86 8.93
CA GLY A 313 14.97 -21.93 10.34
C GLY A 313 14.86 -20.58 11.04
N ARG A 314 15.44 -20.51 12.24
CA ARG A 314 15.37 -19.33 13.10
C ARG A 314 16.76 -18.85 13.47
N SER A 315 16.89 -17.53 13.55
CA SER A 315 18.06 -16.86 14.12
C SER A 315 17.63 -16.10 15.37
N HIS A 316 18.52 -15.99 16.34
CA HIS A 316 18.26 -15.31 17.61
C HIS A 316 19.39 -14.35 17.96
N ASP A 317 19.02 -13.23 18.55
CA ASP A 317 19.96 -12.27 19.14
C ASP A 317 19.25 -11.51 20.28
N THR A 318 19.93 -10.58 20.94
CA THR A 318 19.40 -9.81 22.07
C THR A 318 19.66 -8.33 21.90
N LEU A 319 18.59 -7.53 21.90
CA LEU A 319 18.67 -6.08 21.99
C LEU A 319 18.79 -5.65 23.47
N ASP A 320 19.67 -4.70 23.75
CA ASP A 320 19.88 -4.15 25.08
C ASP A 320 19.96 -2.62 25.03
N VAL A 321 18.94 -1.96 25.59
CA VAL A 321 18.85 -0.49 25.70
C VAL A 321 19.27 0.01 27.09
N GLY A 322 20.01 -0.80 27.85
CA GLY A 322 20.54 -0.49 29.18
C GLY A 322 19.54 -0.71 30.31
N PHE A 323 18.31 -0.22 30.17
CA PHE A 323 17.24 -0.42 31.16
C PHE A 323 16.33 -1.61 30.84
N CYS A 324 16.36 -2.12 29.62
CA CYS A 324 15.52 -3.22 29.15
C CYS A 324 16.29 -4.13 28.19
N GLN A 325 16.21 -5.43 28.45
CA GLN A 325 16.78 -6.49 27.62
C GLN A 325 15.68 -7.23 26.88
N MET A 326 15.89 -7.47 25.59
CA MET A 326 14.89 -8.01 24.68
C MET A 326 15.50 -9.10 23.80
N SER A 327 14.97 -10.33 23.84
CA SER A 327 15.31 -11.34 22.85
C SER A 327 14.61 -11.06 21.53
N VAL A 328 15.34 -11.18 20.43
CA VAL A 328 14.84 -11.10 19.07
C VAL A 328 14.93 -12.48 18.42
N GLU A 329 13.83 -12.93 17.83
CA GLU A 329 13.77 -14.11 16.97
C GLU A 329 13.41 -13.66 15.55
N VAL A 330 14.19 -14.14 14.58
CA VAL A 330 13.88 -14.00 13.15
C VAL A 330 13.64 -15.38 12.57
N ALA A 331 12.41 -15.64 12.13
CA ALA A 331 12.04 -16.83 11.40
C ALA A 331 12.19 -16.58 9.90
N TRP A 332 13.01 -17.39 9.23
CA TRP A 332 13.27 -17.30 7.80
C TRP A 332 12.40 -18.28 7.04
N SER A 333 11.77 -17.83 5.97
CA SER A 333 10.99 -18.69 5.09
C SER A 333 11.27 -18.37 3.63
N LEU A 334 11.44 -19.41 2.83
CA LEU A 334 11.37 -19.30 1.37
C LEU A 334 9.93 -19.02 0.94
N MET A 335 9.77 -18.68 -0.34
CA MET A 335 8.49 -18.60 -1.00
C MET A 335 8.41 -19.69 -2.07
N LEU A 336 7.22 -20.26 -2.24
CA LEU A 336 6.94 -21.26 -3.27
C LEU A 336 5.53 -21.02 -3.78
N SER A 337 5.42 -20.84 -5.08
CA SER A 337 4.17 -20.98 -5.82
C SER A 337 4.04 -22.39 -6.37
N TYR A 338 2.82 -22.91 -6.39
CA TYR A 338 2.51 -24.26 -6.87
C TYR A 338 2.13 -24.27 -8.35
#